data_AF-A0A8T7EUI8-F1
#
_entry.id   AF-A0A8T7EUI8-F1
#
_cell.length_a   1.000
_cell.length_b   1.000
_cell.length_c   1.000
_cell.angle_alpha   90.00
_cell.angle_beta   90.00
_cell.angle_gamma   90.00
#
_symmetry.space_group_name_H-M   'P 1'
#
loop_
_entity.id
_entity.type
_entity.pdbx_description
1 polymer ?
#
loop_
_entity_poly.entity_id
_entity_poly.type
_entity_poly.pdbx_seq_one_letter_code
_entity_poly.pdbx_strand_id
1 'polypeptide(L)'
;MVNEGLAESFGAALYGADKVGPWVTEFDMTRLEETKARFRDAFALTDFNTVRQYIFGDPISGGFSGSEPIGIPAYAGYALGYHTVQAYMRRTGKSVIETTLVPPLEIIEESRFFA
;
A
#
# COMPACT_ATOMS: atom_id res chain seq x y z
N MET A 1 1.18 3.43 3.16
CA MET A 1 0.49 2.41 2.33
C MET A 1 -1.03 2.46 2.47
N VAL A 2 -1.59 2.48 3.69
CA VAL A 2 -3.06 2.42 3.86
C VAL A 2 -3.74 3.64 3.24
N ASN A 3 -3.15 4.83 3.41
CA ASN A 3 -3.65 6.06 2.80
C ASN A 3 -3.63 5.99 1.26
N GLU A 4 -2.56 5.46 0.67
CA GLU A 4 -2.44 5.25 -0.78
C GLU A 4 -3.50 4.25 -1.28
N GLY A 5 -3.68 3.14 -0.56
CA GLY A 5 -4.71 2.15 -0.86
C GLY A 5 -6.12 2.67 -0.75
N LEU A 6 -6.39 3.50 0.27
CA LEU A 6 -7.67 4.18 0.45
C LEU A 6 -7.92 5.17 -0.69
N ALA A 7 -6.94 6.00 -1.03
CA ALA A 7 -7.07 6.98 -2.12
C ALA A 7 -7.42 6.29 -3.45
N GLU A 8 -6.69 5.23 -3.80
CA GLU A 8 -6.94 4.46 -5.02
C GLU A 8 -8.32 3.77 -4.99
N SER A 9 -8.65 3.12 -3.86
CA SER A 9 -9.95 2.45 -3.69
C SER A 9 -11.12 3.43 -3.73
N PHE A 10 -10.94 4.65 -3.23
CA PHE A 10 -11.95 5.70 -3.24
C PHE A 10 -12.15 6.22 -4.67
N GLY A 11 -11.06 6.45 -5.40
CA GLY A 11 -11.11 6.78 -6.83
C GLY A 11 -11.86 5.71 -7.62
N ALA A 12 -11.53 4.44 -7.41
CA ALA A 12 -12.20 3.31 -8.07
C ALA A 12 -13.70 3.22 -7.71
N ALA A 13 -14.07 3.52 -6.46
CA ALA A 13 -15.47 3.52 -6.03
C ALA A 13 -16.32 4.62 -6.69
N LEU A 14 -15.72 5.78 -6.98
CA LEU A 14 -16.40 6.91 -7.63
C LEU A 14 -16.45 6.77 -9.15
N TYR A 15 -15.38 6.25 -9.75
CA TYR A 15 -15.16 6.37 -11.20
C TYR A 15 -15.06 5.02 -11.94
N GLY A 16 -15.11 3.90 -11.22
CA GLY A 16 -15.04 2.55 -11.78
C GLY A 16 -13.70 1.86 -11.54
N ALA A 17 -13.73 0.54 -11.41
CA ALA A 17 -12.54 -0.29 -11.17
C ALA A 17 -11.56 -0.28 -12.36
N ASP A 18 -12.03 0.05 -13.57
CA ASP A 18 -11.18 0.26 -14.76
C ASP A 18 -10.34 1.53 -14.69
N LYS A 19 -10.52 2.37 -13.65
CA LYS A 19 -9.72 3.58 -13.40
C LYS A 19 -8.57 3.37 -12.43
N VAL A 20 -8.38 2.16 -11.91
CA VAL A 20 -7.24 1.85 -11.03
C VAL A 20 -5.94 2.06 -11.82
N GLY A 21 -5.07 2.91 -11.29
CA GLY A 21 -3.88 3.42 -11.97
C GLY A 21 -2.74 2.42 -12.11
N PRO A 22 -1.71 2.79 -12.90
CA PRO A 22 -0.55 1.94 -13.18
C PRO A 22 0.27 1.59 -11.94
N TRP A 23 0.27 2.43 -10.91
CA TRP A 23 1.00 2.18 -9.66
C TRP A 23 0.52 0.94 -8.89
N VAL A 24 -0.72 0.51 -9.17
CA VAL A 24 -1.28 -0.74 -8.65
C VAL A 24 -1.27 -1.82 -9.74
N THR A 25 -1.73 -1.49 -10.96
CA THR A 25 -1.94 -2.48 -12.02
C THR A 25 -0.65 -2.98 -12.69
N GLU A 26 0.44 -2.21 -12.65
CA GLU A 26 1.75 -2.60 -13.20
C GLU A 26 2.70 -3.18 -12.14
N PHE A 27 2.26 -3.35 -10.90
CA PHE A 27 3.08 -3.99 -9.87
C PHE A 27 3.34 -5.47 -10.23
N ASP A 28 4.61 -5.88 -10.17
CA ASP A 28 5.00 -7.26 -10.42
C ASP A 28 4.55 -8.17 -9.27
N MET A 29 3.43 -8.84 -9.48
CA MET A 29 2.83 -9.76 -8.51
C MET A 29 3.73 -10.94 -8.15
N THR A 30 4.74 -11.29 -8.96
CA THR A 30 5.71 -12.33 -8.59
C THR A 30 6.59 -11.92 -7.41
N ARG A 31 6.70 -10.60 -7.15
CA ARG A 31 7.46 -10.01 -6.04
C ARG A 31 6.58 -9.73 -4.80
N LEU A 32 5.33 -10.17 -4.79
CA LEU A 32 4.39 -9.83 -3.72
C LEU A 32 4.87 -10.30 -2.34
N GLU A 33 5.23 -11.57 -2.21
CA GLU A 33 5.55 -12.15 -0.90
C GLU A 33 6.87 -11.62 -0.32
N GLU A 34 7.88 -11.38 -1.16
CA GLU A 34 9.11 -10.71 -0.71
C GLU A 34 8.83 -9.27 -0.25
N THR A 35 7.96 -8.55 -0.96
CA THR A 35 7.62 -7.16 -0.63
C THR A 35 6.80 -7.10 0.66
N LYS A 36 5.84 -8.01 0.84
CA LYS A 36 5.10 -8.17 2.09
C LYS A 36 6.02 -8.41 3.28
N ALA A 37 7.05 -9.25 3.12
CA ALA A 37 8.03 -9.49 4.17
C ALA A 37 8.75 -8.21 4.59
N ARG A 38 9.24 -7.41 3.63
CA ARG A 38 9.90 -6.13 3.92
C ARG A 38 8.98 -5.13 4.62
N PHE A 39 7.69 -5.14 4.29
CA PHE A 39 6.71 -4.25 4.88
C PHE A 39 6.35 -4.61 6.33
N ARG A 40 6.32 -5.91 6.68
CA ARG A 40 6.08 -6.35 8.07
C ARG A 40 7.11 -5.78 9.03
N ASP A 41 8.37 -5.73 8.62
CA ASP A 41 9.47 -5.21 9.42
C ASP A 41 9.42 -3.67 9.57
N ALA A 42 8.60 -3.00 8.75
CA ALA A 42 8.57 -1.55 8.60
C ALA A 42 7.40 -0.85 9.30
N PHE A 43 6.42 -1.59 9.84
CA PHE A 43 5.19 -0.98 10.40
C PHE A 43 5.44 -0.08 11.62
N ALA A 44 6.54 -0.29 12.34
CA ALA A 44 6.91 0.54 13.50
C ALA A 44 7.70 1.81 13.12
N LEU A 45 8.03 2.01 11.84
CA LEU A 45 8.81 3.15 11.39
C LEU A 45 7.95 4.43 11.36
N THR A 46 8.48 5.51 11.93
CA THR A 46 7.79 6.80 12.00
C THR A 46 8.56 7.93 11.29
N ASP A 47 9.84 7.74 10.98
CA ASP A 47 10.62 8.73 10.25
C ASP A 47 10.16 8.80 8.80
N PHE A 48 9.70 9.98 8.37
CA PHE A 48 9.14 10.16 7.03
C PHE A 48 10.17 9.91 5.92
N ASN A 49 11.44 10.21 6.16
CA ASN A 49 12.49 9.95 5.16
C ASN A 49 12.67 8.47 4.87
N THR A 50 12.46 7.63 5.88
CA THR A 50 12.44 6.17 5.75
C THR A 50 11.09 5.67 5.21
N VAL A 51 9.97 6.13 5.78
CA VAL A 51 8.61 5.70 5.39
C VAL A 51 8.33 5.95 3.91
N ARG A 52 8.77 7.09 3.35
CA ARG A 52 8.56 7.40 1.93
C ARG A 52 9.24 6.40 0.98
N GLN A 53 10.30 5.71 1.41
CA GLN A 53 10.93 4.67 0.59
C GLN A 53 10.00 3.47 0.39
N TYR A 54 9.18 3.15 1.40
CA TYR A 54 8.14 2.13 1.30
C TYR A 54 6.93 2.59 0.49
N ILE A 55 6.69 3.89 0.37
CA ILE A 55 5.62 4.43 -0.48
C ILE A 55 6.01 4.31 -1.95
N PHE A 56 7.17 4.84 -2.32
CA PHE A 56 7.56 5.02 -3.73
C PHE A 56 8.45 3.91 -4.30
N GLY A 57 9.20 3.19 -3.45
CA GLY A 57 10.18 2.20 -3.87
C GLY A 57 11.53 2.78 -4.31
N ASP A 58 12.49 1.88 -4.49
CA ASP A 58 13.90 2.22 -4.79
C ASP A 58 14.07 3.07 -6.06
N PRO A 59 13.36 2.79 -7.19
CA PRO A 59 13.56 3.54 -8.43
C PRO A 59 13.27 5.05 -8.31
N ILE A 60 12.38 5.43 -7.39
CA ILE A 60 12.06 6.84 -7.10
C ILE A 60 12.89 7.35 -5.94
N SER A 61 13.14 6.49 -4.95
CA SER A 61 13.83 6.87 -3.72
C SER A 61 15.28 7.28 -3.93
N GLY A 62 15.94 6.78 -4.97
CA GLY A 62 17.29 7.22 -5.34
C GLY A 62 17.39 8.72 -5.68
N GLY A 63 16.28 9.39 -6.00
CA GLY A 63 16.24 10.85 -6.19
C GLY A 63 16.15 11.65 -4.89
N PHE A 64 15.95 10.99 -3.75
CA PHE A 64 15.89 11.65 -2.46
C PHE A 64 17.28 11.70 -1.81
N SER A 65 17.70 12.90 -1.37
CA SER A 65 19.00 13.05 -0.69
C SER A 65 19.10 12.10 0.52
N GLY A 66 20.21 11.34 0.57
CA GLY A 66 20.52 10.42 1.68
C GLY A 66 19.74 9.10 1.69
N SER A 67 19.05 8.73 0.61
CA SER A 67 18.25 7.50 0.53
C SER A 67 18.99 6.38 -0.20
N GLU A 68 19.50 5.41 0.55
CA GLU A 68 20.03 4.15 0.01
C GLU A 68 18.88 3.21 -0.41
N PRO A 69 19.03 2.40 -1.48
CA PRO A 69 18.03 1.40 -1.86
C PRO A 69 17.83 0.36 -0.75
N ILE A 70 16.57 0.05 -0.44
CA ILE A 70 16.19 -0.88 0.63
C ILE A 70 15.54 -2.18 0.11
N GLY A 71 15.51 -2.36 -1.21
CA GLY A 71 14.96 -3.53 -1.89
C GLY A 71 13.46 -3.43 -2.14
N ILE A 72 12.88 -2.22 -2.12
CA ILE A 72 11.44 -2.02 -2.31
C ILE A 72 11.14 -1.78 -3.79
N PRO A 73 10.26 -2.58 -4.44
CA PRO A 73 9.85 -2.35 -5.82
C PRO A 73 9.18 -0.99 -6.01
N ALA A 74 9.19 -0.49 -7.25
CA ALA A 74 8.48 0.74 -7.62
C ALA A 74 7.01 0.69 -7.16
N TYR A 75 6.57 1.76 -6.52
CA TYR A 75 5.18 1.97 -6.09
C TYR A 75 4.62 0.88 -5.16
N ALA A 76 5.46 0.10 -4.48
CA ALA A 76 5.01 -0.98 -3.61
C ALA A 76 3.98 -0.52 -2.56
N GLY A 77 4.12 0.70 -2.02
CA GLY A 77 3.17 1.24 -1.05
C GLY A 77 1.77 1.49 -1.61
N TYR A 78 1.67 1.80 -2.90
CA TYR A 78 0.39 1.93 -3.60
C TYR A 78 -0.24 0.56 -3.83
N ALA A 79 0.52 -0.36 -4.43
CA ALA A 79 0.04 -1.71 -4.75
C ALA A 79 -0.38 -2.50 -3.50
N LEU A 80 0.51 -2.62 -2.51
CA LEU A 80 0.20 -3.33 -1.26
C LEU A 80 -0.88 -2.61 -0.46
N GLY A 81 -0.86 -1.27 -0.46
CA GLY A 81 -1.91 -0.46 0.15
C GLY A 81 -3.29 -0.80 -0.42
N TYR A 82 -3.42 -0.77 -1.74
CA TYR A 82 -4.67 -1.10 -2.43
C TYR A 82 -5.14 -2.51 -2.10
N HIS A 83 -4.27 -3.51 -2.25
CA HIS A 83 -4.65 -4.90 -1.96
C HIS A 83 -5.03 -5.14 -0.48
N THR A 84 -4.38 -4.44 0.45
CA THR A 84 -4.72 -4.48 1.89
C THR A 84 -6.14 -3.93 2.13
N VAL A 85 -6.43 -2.73 1.61
CA VAL A 85 -7.76 -2.10 1.75
C VAL A 85 -8.84 -2.95 1.09
N GLN A 86 -8.59 -3.44 -0.12
CA GLN A 86 -9.52 -4.32 -0.83
C GLN A 86 -9.79 -5.62 -0.07
N ALA A 87 -8.76 -6.23 0.53
CA ALA A 87 -8.93 -7.42 1.35
C ALA A 87 -9.75 -7.13 2.63
N TYR A 88 -9.49 -6.02 3.30
CA TYR A 88 -10.28 -5.57 4.45
C TYR A 88 -11.76 -5.35 4.09
N MET A 89 -12.04 -4.58 3.03
CA MET A 89 -13.41 -4.30 2.59
C MET A 89 -14.17 -5.59 2.21
N ARG A 90 -13.53 -6.50 1.48
CA ARG A 90 -14.13 -7.81 1.14
C ARG A 90 -14.48 -8.65 2.36
N ARG A 91 -13.63 -8.62 3.39
CA ARG A 91 -13.81 -9.42 4.61
C ARG A 91 -14.86 -8.83 5.56
N THR A 92 -14.95 -7.51 5.64
CA THR A 92 -15.83 -6.82 6.59
C THR A 92 -17.16 -6.38 5.98
N GLY A 93 -17.26 -6.33 4.66
CA GLY A 93 -18.42 -5.77 3.95
C GLY A 93 -18.52 -4.25 4.03
N LYS A 94 -17.55 -3.56 4.64
CA LYS A 94 -17.52 -2.10 4.73
C LYS A 94 -17.27 -1.46 3.38
N SER A 95 -17.94 -0.34 3.14
CA SER A 95 -17.66 0.55 2.01
C SER A 95 -16.31 1.26 2.17
N VAL A 96 -15.81 1.88 1.10
CA VAL A 96 -14.57 2.67 1.18
C VAL A 96 -14.73 3.91 2.07
N ILE A 97 -15.95 4.47 2.15
CA ILE A 97 -16.27 5.61 3.01
C ILE A 97 -16.13 5.19 4.49
N GLU A 98 -16.75 4.06 4.86
CA GLU A 98 -16.63 3.52 6.22
C GLU A 98 -15.19 3.12 6.54
N THR A 99 -14.48 2.52 5.58
CA THR A 99 -13.09 2.08 5.75
C THR A 99 -12.14 3.26 5.96
N THR A 100 -12.42 4.42 5.36
CA THR A 100 -11.61 5.65 5.55
C THR A 100 -11.63 6.16 6.99
N LEU A 101 -12.64 5.78 7.78
CA LEU A 101 -12.77 6.15 9.20
C LEU A 101 -12.12 5.14 10.15
N VAL A 102 -11.59 4.03 9.64
CA VAL A 102 -11.02 2.94 10.44
C VAL A 102 -9.53 3.20 10.69
N PRO A 103 -9.02 2.95 11.91
CA PRO A 103 -7.59 3.05 12.20
C PRO A 103 -6.74 2.19 11.23
N PRO A 104 -5.60 2.70 10.70
CA PRO A 104 -4.80 1.95 9.73
C PRO A 104 -4.32 0.58 10.21
N LEU A 105 -4.00 0.42 11.49
CA LEU A 105 -3.58 -0.86 12.06
C LEU A 105 -4.71 -1.90 12.02
N GLU A 106 -5.95 -1.50 12.33
CA GLU A 106 -7.11 -2.39 12.23
C GLU A 106 -7.35 -2.82 10.78
N ILE A 107 -7.20 -1.91 9.81
CA ILE A 107 -7.29 -2.25 8.38
C ILE A 107 -6.24 -3.30 8.01
N ILE A 108 -4.98 -3.11 8.44
CA ILE A 108 -3.89 -4.04 8.16
C ILE A 108 -4.17 -5.42 8.79
N GLU A 109 -4.50 -5.47 10.08
CA GLU A 109 -4.72 -6.72 10.80
C GLU A 109 -5.93 -7.50 10.27
N GLU A 110 -7.07 -6.83 10.10
CA GLU A 110 -8.31 -7.48 9.68
C GLU A 110 -8.37 -7.74 8.18
N SER A 111 -7.52 -7.11 7.37
CA SER A 111 -7.34 -7.53 5.97
C SER A 111 -6.84 -8.97 5.84
N ARG A 112 -6.10 -9.46 6.84
CA ARG A 112 -5.32 -10.71 6.79
C ARG A 112 -4.40 -10.81 5.57
N PHE A 113 -4.05 -9.67 4.97
CA PHE A 113 -3.26 -9.63 3.75
C PHE A 113 -1.79 -10.00 4.01
N PHE A 114 -1.26 -9.63 5.19
CA PHE A 114 0.12 -9.92 5.62
C PHE A 114 0.27 -11.20 6.46
N ALA A 115 -0.84 -11.90 6.72
CA ALA A 115 -0.89 -13.14 7.51
C ALA A 115 -0.27 -14.33 6.77
#